data_AF-A0A0L6VUF4-F1
#
_entry.id   AF-A0A0L6VUF4-F1
#
_cell.length_a   1.000
_cell.length_b   1.000
_cell.length_c   1.000
_cell.angle_alpha   90.00
_cell.angle_beta   90.00
_cell.angle_gamma   90.00
#
_symmetry.space_group_name_H-M   'P 1'
#
loop_
_entity.id
_entity.type
_entity.pdbx_description
1 polymer ?
#
loop_
_entity_poly.entity_id
_entity_poly.type
_entity_poly.pdbx_seq_one_letter_code
_entity_poly.pdbx_strand_id
1 'polypeptide(L)'
;MFQDALYVHIKIIWNLLEQKSIPGPPHPNTLTEFNSLFSDAAKITQIVDNFHGSPLVPFKEVVSLKTLRLSQRKIGQGIVNLDNFFVEYTQATLACLGLRLWGPDLDGSPTSLYNEACRQAALKSFRQAAAG
;
A
#
# COMPACT_ATOMS: atom_id res chain seq x y z
N MET A 1 -17.47 -11.90 4.61
CA MET A 1 -16.24 -12.72 4.47
C MET A 1 -15.16 -12.01 3.64
N PHE A 2 -15.31 -11.80 2.32
CA PHE A 2 -14.28 -11.09 1.53
C PHE A 2 -14.12 -9.60 1.86
N GLN A 3 -15.24 -8.90 2.12
CA GLN A 3 -15.20 -7.49 2.51
C GLN A 3 -14.51 -7.28 3.86
N ASP A 4 -14.79 -8.14 4.84
CA ASP A 4 -14.18 -8.08 6.17
C ASP A 4 -12.67 -8.35 6.09
N ALA A 5 -12.26 -9.34 5.31
CA ALA A 5 -10.85 -9.65 5.08
C ALA A 5 -10.11 -8.50 4.37
N LEU A 6 -10.73 -7.91 3.33
CA LEU A 6 -10.16 -6.74 2.64
C LEU A 6 -10.06 -5.53 3.58
N TYR A 7 -11.03 -5.33 4.45
CA TYR A 7 -11.00 -4.25 5.44
C TYR A 7 -9.87 -4.45 6.47
N VAL A 8 -9.66 -5.68 6.95
CA VAL A 8 -8.52 -6.03 7.80
C VAL A 8 -7.20 -5.81 7.07
N HIS A 9 -7.10 -6.23 5.80
CA HIS A 9 -5.92 -5.99 4.97
C HIS A 9 -5.60 -4.50 4.83
N ILE A 10 -6.60 -3.66 4.55
CA ILE A 10 -6.45 -2.20 4.49
C ILE A 10 -5.92 -1.66 5.83
N LYS A 11 -6.46 -2.12 6.97
CA LYS A 11 -5.97 -1.71 8.28
C LYS A 11 -4.51 -2.10 8.52
N ILE A 12 -4.07 -3.26 8.04
CA ILE A 12 -2.67 -3.71 8.13
C ILE A 12 -1.76 -2.79 7.33
N ILE A 13 -2.03 -2.61 6.03
CA ILE A 13 -1.15 -1.86 5.12
C ILE A 13 -1.11 -0.36 5.42
N TRP A 14 -2.18 0.17 6.02
CA TRP A 14 -2.27 1.55 6.50
C TRP A 14 -1.75 1.73 7.94
N ASN A 15 -1.30 0.65 8.59
CA ASN A 15 -0.81 0.68 9.98
C ASN A 15 -1.85 1.17 11.01
N LEU A 16 -3.14 0.93 10.73
CA LEU A 16 -4.27 1.29 11.62
C LEU A 16 -4.50 0.27 12.74
N LEU A 17 -3.70 -0.79 12.82
CA LEU A 17 -3.78 -1.75 13.91
C LEU A 17 -3.19 -1.20 15.22
N GLU A 18 -2.15 -0.36 15.11
CA GLU A 18 -1.53 0.30 16.26
C GLU A 18 -2.05 1.75 16.44
N GLN A 19 -2.51 2.39 15.37
CA GLN A 19 -2.98 3.78 15.42
C GLN A 19 -4.47 3.87 15.76
N LYS A 20 -4.79 4.68 16.78
CA LYS A 20 -6.17 4.92 17.23
C LYS A 20 -6.95 5.91 16.36
N SER A 21 -6.29 6.56 15.41
CA SER A 21 -6.84 7.59 14.54
C SER A 21 -6.42 7.34 13.10
N ILE A 22 -7.32 7.68 12.17
CA ILE A 22 -7.01 7.71 10.75
C ILE A 22 -5.94 8.80 10.52
N PRO A 23 -4.81 8.51 9.84
CA PRO A 23 -3.83 9.51 9.48
C PRO A 23 -4.45 10.65 8.68
N GLY A 24 -3.90 11.87 8.85
CA GLY A 24 -4.23 12.99 7.98
C GLY A 24 -3.83 12.74 6.52
N PRO A 25 -4.25 13.61 5.59
CA PRO A 25 -3.96 13.46 4.17
C PRO A 25 -2.45 13.40 3.91
N PRO A 26 -2.02 12.77 2.79
CA PRO A 26 -0.63 12.77 2.37
C PRO A 26 -0.08 14.20 2.25
N HIS A 27 1.20 14.39 2.57
CA HIS A 27 1.83 15.70 2.47
C HIS A 27 1.75 16.22 1.01
N PRO A 28 1.46 17.51 0.76
CA PRO A 28 1.30 18.05 -0.60
C PRO A 28 2.48 17.73 -1.54
N ASN A 29 3.72 17.81 -1.04
CA ASN A 29 4.91 17.45 -1.82
C ASN A 29 4.88 15.99 -2.31
N THR A 30 4.35 15.06 -1.52
CA THR A 30 4.20 13.65 -1.91
C THR A 30 3.21 13.52 -3.07
N LEU A 31 2.10 14.26 -3.01
CA LEU A 31 1.10 14.27 -4.09
C LEU A 31 1.69 14.89 -5.36
N THR A 32 2.39 16.02 -5.26
CA THR A 32 3.03 16.69 -6.40
C THR A 32 4.08 15.79 -7.06
N GLU A 33 4.96 15.17 -6.27
CA GLU A 33 5.98 14.26 -6.79
C GLU A 33 5.33 13.05 -7.46
N PHE A 34 4.35 12.41 -6.83
CA PHE A 34 3.64 11.28 -7.40
C PHE A 34 2.94 11.63 -8.72
N ASN A 35 2.23 12.76 -8.75
CA ASN A 35 1.49 13.20 -9.94
C ASN A 35 2.42 13.53 -11.11
N SER A 36 3.72 13.74 -10.88
CA SER A 36 4.71 13.88 -11.97
C SER A 36 5.07 12.54 -12.64
N LEU A 37 4.84 11.40 -11.97
CA LEU A 37 5.18 10.06 -12.46
C LEU A 37 4.17 9.53 -13.47
N PHE A 38 2.89 9.93 -13.34
CA PHE A 38 1.79 9.40 -14.12
C PHE A 38 1.00 10.50 -14.80
N SER A 39 0.79 10.33 -16.10
CA SER A 39 -0.10 11.19 -16.89
C SER A 39 -1.53 10.65 -16.99
N ASP A 40 -1.74 9.37 -16.69
CA ASP A 40 -3.02 8.68 -16.87
C ASP A 40 -3.09 7.38 -16.02
N ALA A 41 -4.31 6.95 -15.69
CA ALA A 41 -4.59 5.77 -14.88
C ALA A 41 -4.24 4.45 -15.60
N ALA A 42 -4.32 4.39 -16.93
CA ALA A 42 -3.98 3.16 -17.66
C ALA A 42 -2.51 2.76 -17.49
N LYS A 43 -1.61 3.73 -17.29
CA LYS A 43 -0.19 3.46 -16.97
C LYS A 43 -0.03 2.78 -15.60
N ILE A 44 -0.86 3.16 -14.62
CA ILE A 44 -0.88 2.53 -13.29
C ILE A 44 -1.29 1.06 -13.43
N THR A 45 -2.38 0.80 -14.16
CA THR A 45 -2.86 -0.56 -14.43
C THR A 45 -1.80 -1.38 -15.17
N GLN A 46 -1.13 -0.81 -16.17
CA GLN A 46 -0.08 -1.51 -16.91
C GLN A 46 1.09 -1.94 -16.02
N ILE A 47 1.53 -1.11 -15.07
CA ILE A 47 2.59 -1.46 -14.11
C ILE A 47 2.10 -2.56 -13.17
N VAL A 48 0.84 -2.48 -12.72
CA VAL A 48 0.24 -3.52 -11.89
C VAL A 48 0.18 -4.84 -12.65
N ASP A 49 -0.27 -4.87 -13.90
CA ASP A 49 -0.39 -6.12 -14.65
C ASP A 49 0.98 -6.70 -15.03
N ASN A 50 1.97 -5.85 -15.31
CA ASN A 50 3.34 -6.24 -15.64
C ASN A 50 4.28 -6.05 -14.45
N PHE A 51 4.00 -6.78 -13.37
CA PHE A 51 4.72 -6.67 -12.09
C PHE A 51 6.14 -7.29 -12.10
N HIS A 52 6.92 -6.90 -13.11
CA HIS A 52 8.34 -7.18 -13.27
C HIS A 52 9.12 -5.89 -13.60
N GLY A 53 8.45 -4.73 -13.58
CA GLY A 53 9.07 -3.44 -13.86
C GLY A 53 10.02 -2.97 -12.76
N SER A 54 10.97 -2.12 -13.13
CA SER A 54 11.85 -1.44 -12.18
C SER A 54 11.04 -0.57 -11.22
N PRO A 55 11.38 -0.54 -9.92
CA PRO A 55 10.66 0.27 -8.94
C PRO A 55 10.80 1.77 -9.25
N LEU A 56 9.68 2.49 -9.24
CA LEU A 56 9.65 3.95 -9.50
C LEU A 56 10.24 4.76 -8.34
N VAL A 57 10.14 4.24 -7.12
CA VAL A 57 10.85 4.78 -5.95
C VAL A 57 11.74 3.71 -5.33
N PRO A 58 12.90 4.04 -4.75
CA PRO A 58 13.76 3.06 -4.10
C PRO A 58 13.01 2.30 -2.99
N PHE A 59 13.16 0.98 -2.96
CA PHE A 59 12.51 0.11 -1.97
C PHE A 59 12.73 0.58 -0.51
N LYS A 60 13.96 1.04 -0.20
CA LYS A 60 14.34 1.57 1.11
C LYS A 60 13.54 2.80 1.55
N GLU A 61 12.93 3.53 0.62
CA GLU A 61 12.13 4.72 0.89
C GLU A 61 10.66 4.38 1.22
N VAL A 62 10.21 3.15 0.94
CA VAL A 62 8.85 2.70 1.32
C VAL A 62 8.78 2.54 2.84
N VAL A 63 7.89 3.28 3.50
CA VAL A 63 7.73 3.32 4.95
C VAL A 63 6.62 2.39 5.44
N SER A 64 5.60 2.13 4.62
CA SER A 64 4.51 1.20 4.97
C SER A 64 5.04 -0.17 5.38
N LEU A 65 4.46 -0.74 6.43
CA LEU A 65 4.82 -2.04 7.00
C LEU A 65 6.27 -2.19 7.53
N LYS A 66 7.10 -1.13 7.53
CA LYS A 66 8.48 -1.21 8.04
C LYS A 66 8.54 -1.67 9.50
N THR A 67 7.62 -1.21 10.34
CA THR A 67 7.55 -1.59 11.77
C THR A 67 7.13 -3.05 11.95
N LEU A 68 6.28 -3.58 11.05
CA LEU A 68 5.83 -4.97 11.07
C LEU A 68 6.95 -5.94 10.63
N ARG A 69 7.87 -5.52 9.75
CA ARG A 69 9.09 -6.30 9.49
C ARG A 69 9.96 -6.49 10.72
N LEU A 70 10.11 -5.41 11.48
CA LEU A 70 11.00 -5.35 12.64
C LEU A 70 10.42 -6.06 13.86
N SER A 71 9.14 -6.40 13.83
CA SER A 71 8.44 -6.90 14.99
C SER A 71 7.53 -8.05 14.59
N GLN A 72 7.92 -9.28 14.98
CA GLN A 72 7.01 -10.43 15.10
C GLN A 72 5.96 -10.15 16.19
N ARG A 73 5.18 -9.07 16.04
CA ARG A 73 4.32 -8.55 17.11
C ARG A 73 2.98 -9.25 17.09
N LYS A 74 2.57 -9.70 18.28
CA LYS A 74 1.20 -10.11 18.58
C LYS A 74 0.28 -8.89 18.43
N ILE A 75 -0.61 -8.91 17.44
CA ILE A 75 -1.66 -7.90 17.30
C ILE A 75 -2.96 -8.51 17.85
N GLY A 76 -3.29 -8.20 19.11
CA GLY A 76 -4.47 -8.74 19.79
C GLY A 76 -4.31 -10.19 20.29
N GLN A 77 -5.43 -10.85 20.63
CA GLN A 77 -5.47 -12.25 21.09
C GLN A 77 -5.01 -13.27 20.03
N GLY A 78 -4.82 -12.85 18.77
CA GLY A 78 -4.26 -13.68 17.70
C GLY A 78 -2.89 -13.18 17.28
N ILE A 79 -1.92 -14.09 17.17
CA ILE A 79 -0.65 -13.78 16.51
C ILE A 79 -0.94 -13.76 15.01
N VAL A 80 -1.08 -12.58 14.40
CA VAL A 80 -1.03 -12.50 12.93
C VAL A 80 0.45 -12.62 12.56
N ASN A 81 0.89 -13.85 12.30
CA ASN A 81 2.21 -14.08 11.73
C ASN A 81 2.12 -13.66 10.26
N LEU A 82 2.22 -12.35 10.01
CA LEU A 82 2.28 -11.83 8.65
C LEU A 82 3.54 -12.40 8.02
N ASP A 83 3.36 -13.22 6.99
CA ASP A 83 4.47 -13.79 6.24
C ASP A 83 5.39 -12.65 5.78
N ASN A 84 6.70 -12.83 5.97
CA ASN A 84 7.70 -11.87 5.49
C ASN A 84 7.56 -11.64 3.97
N PHE A 85 7.12 -12.67 3.23
CA PHE A 85 6.77 -12.57 1.82
C PHE A 85 5.63 -11.58 1.56
N PHE A 86 4.56 -11.58 2.36
CA PHE A 86 3.47 -10.62 2.22
C PHE A 86 3.97 -9.18 2.39
N VAL A 87 4.84 -8.97 3.38
CA VAL A 87 5.39 -7.64 3.66
C VAL A 87 6.33 -7.19 2.54
N GLU A 88 7.21 -8.07 2.07
CA GLU A 88 8.07 -7.86 0.89
C GLU A 88 7.29 -7.54 -0.36
N TYR A 89 6.29 -8.35 -0.68
CA TYR A 89 5.47 -8.18 -1.86
C TYR A 89 4.70 -6.85 -1.83
N THR A 90 4.12 -6.50 -0.67
CA THR A 90 3.38 -5.25 -0.52
C THR A 90 4.32 -4.05 -0.67
N GLN A 91 5.49 -4.05 -0.02
CA GLN A 91 6.45 -2.95 -0.15
C GLN A 91 7.00 -2.83 -1.59
N ALA A 92 7.26 -3.95 -2.25
CA ALA A 92 7.65 -3.96 -3.67
C ALA A 92 6.53 -3.37 -4.54
N THR A 93 5.27 -3.67 -4.22
CA THR A 93 4.12 -3.12 -4.94
C THR A 93 4.04 -1.62 -4.83
N LEU A 94 4.22 -1.09 -3.62
CA LEU A 94 4.26 0.34 -3.40
C LEU A 94 5.43 0.99 -4.13
N ALA A 95 6.62 0.39 -4.07
CA ALA A 95 7.82 0.89 -4.75
C ALA A 95 7.63 0.97 -6.28
N CYS A 96 7.07 -0.08 -6.89
CA CYS A 96 6.75 -0.11 -8.32
C CYS A 96 5.71 0.92 -8.73
N LEU A 97 4.79 1.26 -7.83
CA LEU A 97 3.78 2.29 -8.08
C LEU A 97 4.24 3.70 -7.70
N GLY A 98 5.46 3.89 -7.19
CA GLY A 98 5.95 5.20 -6.78
C GLY A 98 5.40 5.68 -5.42
N LEU A 99 4.79 4.78 -4.65
CA LEU A 99 4.22 5.07 -3.34
C LEU A 99 5.26 4.79 -2.24
N ARG A 100 5.65 5.82 -1.49
CA ARG A 100 6.48 5.66 -0.28
C ARG A 100 5.67 5.31 0.96
N LEU A 101 4.39 5.66 0.97
CA LEU A 101 3.43 5.36 2.02
C LEU A 101 2.12 4.95 1.34
N TRP A 102 1.50 3.89 1.85
CA TRP A 102 0.11 3.58 1.54
C TRP A 102 -0.80 4.36 2.48
N GLY A 103 -1.59 5.25 1.90
CA GLY A 103 -2.58 6.05 2.59
C GLY A 103 -3.31 6.91 1.56
N PRO A 104 -4.54 6.56 1.16
CA PRO A 104 -5.27 7.36 0.18
C PRO A 104 -5.51 8.78 0.68
N ASP A 105 -5.54 9.73 -0.24
CA ASP A 105 -5.98 11.10 0.03
C ASP A 105 -7.51 11.11 0.19
N LEU A 106 -7.95 11.25 1.44
CA LEU A 106 -9.37 11.26 1.80
C LEU A 106 -10.05 12.62 1.53
N ASP A 107 -9.26 13.69 1.39
CA ASP A 107 -9.76 15.04 1.13
C ASP A 107 -9.81 15.33 -0.38
N GLY A 108 -9.02 14.59 -1.17
CA GLY A 108 -8.96 14.69 -2.62
C GLY A 108 -10.06 13.91 -3.36
N SER A 109 -10.03 13.99 -4.70
CA SER A 109 -10.94 13.23 -5.54
C SER A 109 -10.71 11.72 -5.38
N PRO A 110 -11.77 10.89 -5.22
CA PRO A 110 -11.63 9.44 -5.16
C PRO A 110 -11.09 8.82 -6.46
N THR A 111 -11.17 9.56 -7.57
CA THR A 111 -10.67 9.13 -8.89
C THR A 111 -9.34 9.80 -9.26
N SER A 112 -8.64 10.40 -8.29
CA SER A 112 -7.28 10.92 -8.53
C SER A 112 -6.32 9.78 -8.87
N LEU A 113 -5.26 10.07 -9.63
CA LEU A 113 -4.24 9.07 -9.99
C LEU A 113 -3.57 8.48 -8.73
N TYR A 114 -3.36 9.30 -7.71
CA TYR A 114 -2.82 8.86 -6.43
C TYR A 114 -3.74 7.84 -5.75
N ASN A 115 -5.03 8.16 -5.64
CA ASN A 115 -6.01 7.27 -5.02
C ASN A 115 -6.23 5.98 -5.84
N GLU A 116 -6.16 6.05 -7.16
CA GLU A 116 -6.19 4.88 -8.01
C GLU A 116 -4.97 3.98 -7.78
N ALA A 117 -3.76 4.53 -7.66
CA ALA A 117 -2.59 3.75 -7.30
C ALA A 117 -2.69 3.11 -5.91
N CYS A 118 -3.23 3.82 -4.91
CA CYS A 118 -3.51 3.24 -3.59
C CYS A 118 -4.50 2.08 -3.69
N ARG A 119 -5.59 2.24 -4.46
CA ARG A 119 -6.59 1.18 -4.70
C ARG A 119 -5.95 -0.04 -5.35
N GLN A 120 -5.20 0.16 -6.42
CA GLN A 120 -4.54 -0.93 -7.16
C GLN A 120 -3.52 -1.65 -6.28
N ALA A 121 -2.72 -0.92 -5.49
CA ALA A 121 -1.77 -1.51 -4.54
C ALA A 121 -2.48 -2.39 -3.49
N ALA A 122 -3.60 -1.93 -2.93
CA ALA A 122 -4.36 -2.66 -1.93
C ALA A 122 -4.97 -3.94 -2.52
N LEU A 123 -5.59 -3.86 -3.69
CA LEU A 123 -6.19 -5.01 -4.35
C LEU A 123 -5.14 -6.05 -4.77
N LYS A 124 -4.01 -5.60 -5.31
CA LYS A 124 -2.95 -6.50 -5.76
C LYS A 124 -2.31 -7.25 -4.59
N SER A 125 -1.95 -6.55 -3.53
CA SER A 125 -1.37 -7.16 -2.31
C SER A 125 -2.37 -8.08 -1.61
N PHE A 126 -3.66 -7.73 -1.56
CA PHE A 126 -4.71 -8.58 -1.00
C PHE A 126 -4.86 -9.89 -1.78
N ARG A 127 -4.91 -9.83 -3.11
CA ARG A 127 -5.00 -11.03 -3.97
C ARG A 127 -3.80 -11.94 -3.77
N GLN A 128 -2.59 -11.38 -3.64
CA GLN A 128 -1.40 -12.17 -3.35
C GLN A 128 -1.49 -12.85 -1.98
N ALA A 129 -1.96 -12.14 -0.96
CA ALA A 129 -2.13 -12.70 0.39
C ALA A 129 -3.16 -13.83 0.44
N ALA A 130 -4.16 -13.82 -0.45
CA ALA A 130 -5.17 -14.85 -0.54
C ALA A 130 -4.77 -16.06 -1.41
N ALA A 131 -3.71 -15.93 -2.22
CA ALA A 131 -3.23 -16.98 -3.12
C ALA A 131 -2.09 -17.83 -2.52
N GLY A 132 -1.51 -17.39 -1.39
CA GLY A 132 -0.55 -18.16 -0.58
C GLY A 132 -1.24 -18.93 0.52
#